data_AF-A0AAP6H1H7-F1
#
_entry.id   AF-A0AAP6H1H7-F1
#
_cell.length_a   1.000
_cell.length_b   1.000
_cell.length_c   1.000
_cell.angle_alpha   90.00
_cell.angle_beta   90.00
_cell.angle_gamma   90.00
#
_symmetry.space_group_name_H-M   'P 1'
#
loop_
_entity.id
_entity.type
_entity.pdbx_description
1 polymer ?
#
loop_
_entity_poly.entity_id
_entity_poly.type
_entity_poly.pdbx_seq_one_letter_code
_entity_poly.pdbx_strand_id
1 'polypeptide(L)'
;MSSSQESLISADEVMRRVRMRLGVGDIVSGGPVSASLTSVVAGATSAPPNAAFKPPTADFKKRDEYVVADFLAYDDLAFITHAYQAILHREPDDSARGHLEALRSGGATKIEILAALRWSPEGLSHGVHIDGLLIPYKLHSWRRIPLLGWVLHWCHTLVRLPRHSRVVDAHISAVSGDLQFFQGNISQVVADQGMRLESQERALQNLPSTEMVDELGQRINVLTQQLAEQVAALHALPRYRPPPREAAVATAPVTTVQAVDASAVDSDLDDLYAAFEDKFRGPQDQIRERLAPYLKFVADIGAGSASAPILDLGCGRGEWLGMLRDEGLQASGVDLNGLFVEECEKKGLQVEYTDALTKLRGLPNASTGMVTLFHLAEHLTFRTLVDLLDEVHRVLLPGGGLIVETPNPENALVAQWAFYMDPTHRNPLPPQMLRWMVQARGFVQSDIRPLFEARGTPEVAFVPEDVPGAATINALVRPLHASRDYAIMARKSVSLP
;
A
#
# COMPACT_ATOMS: atom_id res chain seq x y z
N MET A 1 -31.57 17.30 -32.72
CA MET A 1 -32.22 16.86 -31.47
C MET A 1 -31.11 16.36 -30.54
N SER A 2 -31.23 16.77 -29.28
CA SER A 2 -30.19 16.92 -28.25
C SER A 2 -29.24 15.73 -28.05
N SER A 3 -27.93 15.99 -28.07
CA SER A 3 -26.89 15.12 -27.53
C SER A 3 -26.80 15.32 -26.02
N SER A 4 -27.12 14.31 -25.24
CA SER A 4 -26.89 14.27 -23.80
C SER A 4 -25.39 14.16 -23.52
N GLN A 5 -24.74 15.29 -23.21
CA GLN A 5 -23.44 15.30 -22.54
C GLN A 5 -23.63 14.79 -21.12
N GLU A 6 -23.12 13.60 -20.82
CA GLU A 6 -22.93 13.13 -19.44
C GLU A 6 -21.96 14.09 -18.74
N SER A 7 -22.43 14.75 -17.68
CA SER A 7 -21.63 15.70 -16.90
C SER A 7 -20.68 14.93 -15.97
N LEU A 8 -19.46 14.67 -16.46
CA LEU A 8 -18.34 14.26 -15.61
C LEU A 8 -18.14 15.34 -14.53
N ILE A 9 -18.35 14.96 -13.26
CA ILE A 9 -18.11 15.83 -12.12
C ILE A 9 -16.61 16.12 -12.04
N SER A 10 -16.20 17.40 -12.01
CA SER A 10 -14.78 17.73 -11.97
C SER A 10 -14.16 17.34 -10.61
N ALA A 11 -12.86 17.01 -10.61
CA ALA A 11 -12.13 16.69 -9.38
C ALA A 11 -12.25 17.80 -8.33
N ASP A 12 -12.34 19.06 -8.74
CA ASP A 12 -12.53 20.20 -7.82
C ASP A 12 -13.91 20.16 -7.14
N GLU A 13 -14.95 19.74 -7.85
CA GLU A 13 -16.31 19.61 -7.32
C GLU A 13 -16.43 18.43 -6.36
N VAL A 14 -15.76 17.30 -6.64
CA VAL A 14 -15.66 16.16 -5.71
C VAL A 14 -14.90 16.58 -4.45
N MET A 15 -13.73 17.22 -4.59
CA MET A 15 -12.95 17.72 -3.46
C MET A 15 -13.68 18.80 -2.65
N ARG A 16 -14.62 19.53 -3.27
CA ARG A 16 -15.50 20.47 -2.56
C ARG A 16 -16.55 19.73 -1.72
N ARG A 17 -17.17 18.67 -2.24
CA ARG A 17 -18.17 17.87 -1.53
C ARG A 17 -17.59 17.10 -0.35
N VAL A 18 -16.41 16.50 -0.54
CA VAL A 18 -15.65 15.82 0.54
C VAL A 18 -15.33 16.80 1.67
N ARG A 19 -14.87 18.02 1.34
CA ARG A 19 -14.63 19.07 2.34
C ARG A 19 -15.90 19.49 3.10
N MET A 20 -17.05 19.55 2.41
CA MET A 20 -18.33 19.87 3.06
C MET A 20 -18.82 18.75 4.00
N ARG A 21 -18.65 17.46 3.63
CA ARG A 21 -19.06 16.32 4.48
C ARG A 21 -18.16 16.15 5.71
N LEU A 22 -16.85 16.33 5.54
CA LEU A 22 -15.87 16.30 6.63
C LEU A 22 -15.96 17.49 7.60
N GLY A 23 -16.95 18.38 7.45
CA GLY A 23 -17.11 19.56 8.31
C GLY A 23 -15.97 20.57 8.18
N VAL A 24 -15.13 20.47 7.14
CA VAL A 24 -14.07 21.43 6.83
C VAL A 24 -14.68 22.60 6.03
N GLY A 25 -15.70 23.22 6.62
CA GLY A 25 -16.29 24.47 6.15
C GLY A 25 -15.57 25.66 6.79
N ASP A 26 -15.32 26.69 6.00
CA ASP A 26 -14.67 27.95 6.35
C ASP A 26 -14.91 28.42 7.79
N ILE A 27 -13.86 28.38 8.62
CA ILE A 27 -13.82 29.04 9.93
C ILE A 27 -13.64 30.54 9.69
N VAL A 28 -14.69 31.19 9.20
CA VAL A 28 -14.88 32.63 9.26
C VAL A 28 -16.33 32.91 9.66
N SER A 29 -16.62 32.85 10.96
CA SER A 29 -17.50 33.77 11.68
C SER A 29 -17.66 33.33 13.14
N GLY A 30 -17.48 34.27 14.06
CA GLY A 30 -17.39 34.00 15.50
C GLY A 30 -18.73 33.77 16.21
N GLY A 31 -18.67 33.02 17.31
CA GLY A 31 -19.69 32.89 18.35
C GLY A 31 -19.42 31.69 19.27
N PRO A 32 -19.56 31.79 20.60
CA PRO A 32 -19.04 30.79 21.53
C PRO A 32 -20.05 29.66 21.76
N VAL A 33 -19.59 28.41 21.73
CA VAL A 33 -20.34 27.27 22.30
C VAL A 33 -19.65 26.84 23.59
N SER A 34 -20.37 27.09 24.67
CA SER A 34 -20.04 26.82 26.06
C SER A 34 -20.22 25.34 26.42
N ALA A 35 -19.26 24.84 27.20
CA ALA A 35 -19.35 23.86 28.29
C ALA A 35 -20.48 22.82 28.30
N SER A 36 -20.10 21.55 28.19
CA SER A 36 -20.49 20.50 29.15
C SER A 36 -19.78 19.21 28.75
N LEU A 37 -18.92 18.68 29.62
CA LEU A 37 -18.68 17.24 29.85
C LEU A 37 -17.56 17.10 30.92
N THR A 38 -17.85 17.64 32.10
CA THR A 38 -17.15 17.29 33.35
C THR A 38 -18.13 16.54 34.23
N SER A 39 -18.04 15.21 34.24
CA SER A 39 -18.19 14.37 35.43
C SER A 39 -18.23 12.89 35.02
N VAL A 40 -17.78 12.02 35.92
CA VAL A 40 -17.55 10.58 35.74
C VAL A 40 -16.17 10.36 35.10
N VAL A 41 -15.08 10.30 35.86
CA VAL A 41 -14.77 9.21 36.81
C VAL A 41 -13.98 9.78 38.00
N ALA A 42 -14.60 9.76 39.17
CA ALA A 42 -13.91 9.87 40.46
C ALA A 42 -14.07 8.54 41.18
N GLY A 43 -12.94 7.89 41.51
CA GLY A 43 -12.90 6.80 42.49
C GLY A 43 -12.18 5.55 42.03
N ALA A 44 -10.85 5.48 42.25
CA ALA A 44 -10.17 4.34 42.87
C ALA A 44 -8.65 4.59 42.92
N THR A 45 -8.13 4.57 44.14
CA THR A 45 -6.75 4.89 44.53
C THR A 45 -5.79 3.69 44.43
N SER A 46 -4.49 4.04 44.36
CA SER A 46 -3.31 3.33 44.91
C SER A 46 -2.42 2.46 43.99
N ALA A 47 -1.33 3.08 43.50
CA ALA A 47 -0.01 2.48 43.25
C ALA A 47 1.05 3.62 43.21
N PRO A 48 2.32 3.39 43.61
CA PRO A 48 3.30 4.48 43.80
C PRO A 48 3.64 5.16 42.47
N PRO A 49 3.99 6.46 42.45
CA PRO A 49 4.39 7.12 41.22
C PRO A 49 5.72 6.52 40.76
N ASN A 50 5.66 5.63 39.77
CA ASN A 50 6.83 5.28 38.97
C ASN A 50 7.39 6.59 38.42
N ALA A 51 8.66 6.85 38.74
CA ALA A 51 9.39 8.03 38.33
C ALA A 51 9.15 8.31 36.84
N ALA A 52 8.44 9.40 36.57
CA ALA A 52 8.28 9.92 35.22
C ALA A 52 9.69 10.09 34.65
N PHE A 53 9.98 9.38 33.55
CA PHE A 53 11.13 9.66 32.71
C PHE A 53 11.08 11.15 32.35
N LYS A 54 11.93 11.95 32.99
CA LYS A 54 12.21 13.32 32.56
C LYS A 54 13.26 13.21 31.46
N PRO A 55 12.93 13.52 30.19
CA PRO A 55 13.97 13.69 29.19
C PRO A 55 14.92 14.80 29.67
N PRO A 56 16.20 14.77 29.29
CA PRO A 56 17.13 15.83 29.69
C PRO A 56 16.59 17.15 29.14
N THR A 57 16.06 18.00 30.02
CA THR A 57 15.86 19.40 29.71
C THR A 57 17.26 19.98 29.57
N ALA A 58 17.74 20.10 28.34
CA ALA A 58 18.82 21.03 28.06
C ALA A 58 18.31 22.39 28.52
N ASP A 59 18.87 22.90 29.63
CA ASP A 59 18.54 24.22 30.16
C ASP A 59 18.68 25.25 29.04
N PHE A 60 17.54 25.74 28.54
CA PHE A 60 17.53 26.85 27.59
C PHE A 60 18.00 28.10 28.34
N LYS A 61 19.29 28.43 28.18
CA LYS A 61 19.89 29.58 28.85
C LYS A 61 19.49 30.84 28.09
N LYS A 62 18.75 31.72 28.77
CA LYS A 62 18.47 33.07 28.27
C LYS A 62 19.80 33.81 28.04
N ARG A 63 19.97 34.35 26.83
CA ARG A 63 21.11 35.14 26.36
C ARG A 63 20.57 36.39 25.65
N ASP A 64 21.40 37.41 25.53
CA ASP A 64 21.03 38.63 24.80
C ASP A 64 21.24 38.48 23.28
N GLU A 65 21.98 37.44 22.88
CA GLU A 65 22.28 37.09 21.49
C GLU A 65 22.09 35.58 21.27
N TYR A 66 21.42 35.23 20.16
CA TYR A 66 21.18 33.86 19.74
C TYR A 66 21.57 33.68 18.27
N VAL A 67 21.86 32.44 17.88
CA VAL A 67 21.99 32.06 16.46
C VAL A 67 20.74 31.25 16.07
N VAL A 68 20.30 31.33 14.81
CA VAL A 68 19.14 30.54 14.34
C VAL A 68 19.25 29.04 14.71
N ALA A 69 20.46 28.47 14.69
CA ALA A 69 20.73 27.08 15.07
C ALA A 69 20.30 26.74 16.51
N ASP A 70 20.34 27.71 17.44
CA ASP A 70 19.95 27.53 18.84
C ASP A 70 18.46 27.17 18.98
N PHE A 71 17.63 27.58 18.01
CA PHE A 71 16.20 27.28 17.99
C PHE A 71 15.85 26.06 17.14
N LEU A 72 16.67 25.71 16.15
CA LEU A 72 16.39 24.60 15.23
C LEU A 72 16.47 23.23 15.88
N ALA A 73 17.14 23.12 17.03
CA ALA A 73 17.24 21.90 17.83
C ALA A 73 15.93 21.50 18.54
N TYR A 74 14.97 22.42 18.62
CA TYR A 74 13.67 22.19 19.25
C TYR A 74 12.59 22.08 18.19
N ASP A 75 11.58 21.24 18.43
CA ASP A 75 10.42 21.03 17.54
C ASP A 75 9.11 21.47 18.21
N ASP A 76 8.09 21.76 17.38
CA ASP A 76 6.70 21.96 17.83
C ASP A 76 6.56 22.98 18.99
N LEU A 77 5.82 22.62 20.03
CA LEU A 77 5.53 23.47 21.18
C LEU A 77 6.83 23.87 21.90
N ALA A 78 7.82 22.98 21.98
CA ALA A 78 9.10 23.31 22.58
C ALA A 78 9.80 24.42 21.79
N PHE A 79 9.80 24.37 20.46
CA PHE A 79 10.33 25.45 19.63
C PHE A 79 9.60 26.78 19.88
N ILE A 80 8.27 26.77 19.90
CA ILE A 80 7.45 27.97 20.11
C ILE A 80 7.68 28.55 21.50
N THR A 81 7.72 27.72 22.54
CA THR A 81 8.00 28.14 23.91
C THR A 81 9.36 28.81 24.04
N HIS A 82 10.41 28.19 23.50
CA HIS A 82 11.75 28.78 23.55
C HIS A 82 11.86 30.05 22.70
N ALA A 83 11.18 30.13 21.54
CA ALA A 83 11.15 31.35 20.73
C ALA A 83 10.48 32.53 21.47
N TYR A 84 9.34 32.30 22.15
CA TYR A 84 8.67 33.34 22.94
C TYR A 84 9.50 33.75 24.17
N GLN A 85 10.08 32.79 24.89
CA GLN A 85 10.90 33.06 26.06
C GLN A 85 12.20 33.79 25.71
N ALA A 86 12.78 33.51 24.53
CA ALA A 86 14.03 34.11 24.08
C ALA A 86 13.84 35.49 23.45
N ILE A 87 12.78 35.69 22.67
CA ILE A 87 12.57 36.90 21.86
C ILE A 87 11.67 37.91 22.57
N LEU A 88 10.63 37.42 23.24
CA LEU A 88 9.60 38.25 23.89
C LEU A 88 9.70 38.20 25.43
N HIS A 89 10.65 37.44 25.98
CA HIS A 89 10.91 37.32 27.41
C HIS A 89 9.70 36.88 28.27
N ARG A 90 8.74 36.17 27.67
CA ARG A 90 7.52 35.69 28.33
C ARG A 90 7.09 34.31 27.87
N GLU A 91 6.14 33.72 28.57
CA GLU A 91 5.49 32.48 28.15
C GLU A 91 4.58 32.71 26.93
N PRO A 92 4.36 31.66 26.11
CA PRO A 92 3.43 31.72 24.99
C PRO A 92 2.01 32.03 25.46
N ASP A 93 1.36 32.97 24.79
CA ASP A 93 -0.06 33.30 24.98
C ASP A 93 -0.92 32.60 23.91
N ASP A 94 -2.19 32.98 23.81
CA ASP A 94 -3.11 32.40 22.82
C ASP A 94 -2.67 32.65 21.36
N SER A 95 -1.84 33.66 21.08
CA SER A 95 -1.29 33.90 19.74
C SER A 95 -0.29 32.81 19.32
N ALA A 96 0.33 32.13 20.29
CA ALA A 96 1.28 31.05 20.05
C ALA A 96 0.62 29.80 19.46
N ARG A 97 -0.68 29.59 19.71
CA ARG A 97 -1.44 28.51 19.07
C ARG A 97 -1.49 28.69 17.56
N GLY A 98 -1.70 29.92 17.08
CA GLY A 98 -1.67 30.23 15.64
C GLY A 98 -0.31 29.97 15.01
N HIS A 99 0.79 30.31 15.70
CA HIS A 99 2.14 29.99 15.23
C HIS A 99 2.43 28.48 15.23
N LEU A 100 1.95 27.74 16.23
CA LEU A 100 2.10 26.29 16.29
C LEU A 100 1.30 25.57 15.20
N GLU A 101 0.07 26.01 14.93
CA GLU A 101 -0.76 25.47 13.85
C GLU A 101 -0.17 25.78 12.47
N ALA A 102 0.34 27.00 12.26
CA ALA A 102 1.06 27.37 11.04
C ALA A 102 2.33 26.53 10.83
N LEU A 103 3.06 26.22 11.91
CA LEU A 103 4.24 25.35 11.84
C LEU A 103 3.88 23.91 11.48
N ARG A 104 2.82 23.35 12.07
CA ARG A 104 2.37 21.96 11.86
C ARG A 104 1.72 21.71 10.51
N SER A 105 0.99 22.70 10.01
CA SER A 105 0.37 22.65 8.68
C SER A 105 1.34 22.94 7.55
N GLY A 106 2.58 23.34 7.86
CA GLY A 106 3.58 23.79 6.88
C GLY A 106 3.30 25.19 6.30
N GLY A 107 2.31 25.91 6.83
CA GLY A 107 1.97 27.28 6.43
C GLY A 107 3.02 28.32 6.87
N ALA A 108 3.86 28.01 7.86
CA ALA A 108 5.01 28.81 8.24
C ALA A 108 6.21 27.94 8.64
N THR A 109 7.41 28.35 8.27
CA THR A 109 8.66 27.73 8.71
C THR A 109 9.12 28.28 10.06
N LYS A 110 9.96 27.53 10.78
CA LYS A 110 10.58 28.01 12.04
C LYS A 110 11.28 29.37 11.88
N ILE A 111 11.92 29.60 10.74
CA ILE A 111 12.61 30.87 10.44
C ILE A 111 11.60 32.02 10.31
N GLU A 112 10.44 31.78 9.71
CA GLU A 112 9.39 32.78 9.55
C GLU A 112 8.75 33.15 10.89
N ILE A 113 8.55 32.17 11.76
CA ILE A 113 8.02 32.41 13.11
C ILE A 113 9.03 33.19 13.95
N LEU A 114 10.33 32.84 13.92
CA LEU A 114 11.37 33.61 14.61
C LEU A 114 11.46 35.05 14.09
N ALA A 115 11.38 35.24 12.78
CA ALA A 115 11.36 36.55 12.13
C ALA A 115 10.13 37.39 12.54
N ALA A 116 8.95 36.79 12.52
CA ALA A 116 7.69 37.45 12.89
C ALA A 116 7.70 37.90 14.35
N LEU A 117 8.18 37.04 15.26
CA LEU A 117 8.32 37.40 16.67
C LEU A 117 9.38 38.47 16.88
N ARG A 118 10.55 38.35 16.24
CA ARG A 118 11.68 39.28 16.40
C ARG A 118 11.41 40.69 15.89
N TRP A 119 10.67 40.83 14.80
CA TRP A 119 10.31 42.12 14.20
C TRP A 119 8.88 42.55 14.51
N SER A 120 8.20 41.88 15.44
CA SER A 120 6.98 42.39 16.03
C SER A 120 7.26 43.66 16.85
N PRO A 121 6.25 44.53 17.09
CA PRO A 121 6.42 45.70 17.96
C PRO A 121 6.96 45.33 19.37
N GLU A 122 6.56 44.17 19.88
CA GLU A 122 7.02 43.61 21.16
C GLU A 122 8.47 43.09 21.06
N GLY A 123 8.82 42.33 20.03
CA GLY A 123 10.19 41.84 19.84
C GLY A 123 11.21 42.94 19.52
N LEU A 124 10.78 44.05 18.93
CA LEU A 124 11.61 45.23 18.70
C LEU A 124 11.94 45.96 20.01
N SER A 125 11.04 45.98 21.00
CA SER A 125 11.27 46.66 22.29
C SER A 125 12.27 45.90 23.17
N HIS A 126 12.35 44.58 23.02
CA HIS A 126 13.28 43.73 23.77
C HIS A 126 14.69 43.62 23.14
N GLY A 127 14.87 44.03 21.88
CA GLY A 127 16.20 44.29 21.31
C GLY A 127 17.09 43.07 21.04
N VAL A 128 16.63 41.84 21.32
CA VAL A 128 17.40 40.57 21.22
C VAL A 128 18.05 40.38 19.85
N HIS A 129 19.34 40.04 19.73
CA HIS A 129 19.92 39.79 18.40
C HIS A 129 19.79 38.32 17.99
N ILE A 130 19.42 38.05 16.73
CA ILE A 130 19.43 36.69 16.17
C ILE A 130 20.28 36.64 14.91
N ASP A 131 21.49 36.11 15.05
CA ASP A 131 22.46 36.00 13.98
C ASP A 131 21.98 35.02 12.91
N GLY A 132 22.05 35.46 11.64
CA GLY A 132 21.62 34.68 10.48
C GLY A 132 20.13 34.75 10.15
N LEU A 133 19.32 35.54 10.88
CA LEU A 133 17.87 35.65 10.63
C LEU A 133 17.50 36.63 9.49
N LEU A 134 18.32 37.67 9.27
CA LEU A 134 18.05 38.78 8.33
C LEU A 134 18.07 38.38 6.85
N ILE A 135 19.04 37.55 6.45
CA ILE A 135 19.25 37.16 5.05
C ILE A 135 18.16 36.18 4.57
N PRO A 136 17.81 35.12 5.31
CA PRO A 136 16.70 34.22 4.94
C PRO A 136 15.34 34.93 4.86
N TYR A 137 15.08 35.89 5.76
CA TYR A 137 13.83 36.67 5.76
C TYR A 137 13.71 37.58 4.52
N LYS A 138 14.74 38.35 4.18
CA LYS A 138 14.74 39.22 2.98
C LYS A 138 14.65 38.42 1.68
N LEU A 139 15.33 37.27 1.61
CA LEU A 139 15.28 36.38 0.45
C LEU A 139 13.88 35.79 0.24
N HIS A 140 13.12 35.57 1.32
CA HIS A 140 11.73 35.13 1.26
C HIS A 140 10.78 36.27 0.81
N SER A 141 10.98 37.52 1.25
CA SER A 141 10.19 38.67 0.77
C SER A 141 10.29 38.84 -0.76
N TRP A 142 11.42 38.48 -1.35
CA TRP A 142 11.65 38.51 -2.80
C TRP A 142 10.95 37.38 -3.58
N ARG A 143 10.53 36.28 -2.92
CA ARG A 143 9.76 35.19 -3.55
C ARG A 143 8.29 35.56 -3.82
N ARG A 144 7.81 36.70 -3.31
CA ARG A 144 6.50 37.27 -3.65
C ARG A 144 6.49 38.04 -4.98
N ILE A 145 7.63 38.14 -5.66
CA ILE A 145 7.74 38.70 -7.01
C ILE A 145 7.67 37.53 -8.02
N PRO A 146 6.59 37.41 -8.81
CA PRO A 146 6.21 36.16 -9.50
C PRO A 146 7.21 35.64 -10.54
N LEU A 147 8.11 36.49 -11.08
CA LEU A 147 9.13 36.09 -12.07
C LEU A 147 10.47 35.66 -11.47
N LEU A 148 10.85 36.17 -10.28
CA LEU A 148 12.17 35.91 -9.68
C LEU A 148 12.22 34.56 -8.93
N GLY A 149 11.08 34.14 -8.37
CA GLY A 149 10.97 32.89 -7.61
C GLY A 149 11.19 31.63 -8.45
N TRP A 150 10.77 31.64 -9.72
CA TRP A 150 10.96 30.53 -10.64
C TRP A 150 12.44 30.34 -11.00
N VAL A 151 13.15 31.43 -11.32
CA VAL A 151 14.59 31.40 -11.65
C VAL A 151 15.44 30.96 -10.44
N LEU A 152 15.14 31.46 -9.24
CA LEU A 152 15.86 31.08 -8.02
C LEU A 152 15.62 29.61 -7.63
N HIS A 153 14.43 29.08 -7.88
CA HIS A 153 14.14 27.67 -7.68
C HIS A 153 14.96 26.79 -8.61
N TRP A 154 15.02 27.11 -9.91
CA TRP A 154 15.85 26.38 -10.87
C TRP A 154 17.35 26.44 -10.53
N CYS A 155 17.87 27.62 -10.17
CA CYS A 155 19.27 27.77 -9.77
C CYS A 155 19.61 26.97 -8.49
N HIS A 156 18.74 26.96 -7.49
CA HIS A 156 18.94 26.19 -6.26
C HIS A 156 18.92 24.68 -6.52
N THR A 157 18.00 24.21 -7.37
CA THR A 157 17.91 22.80 -7.77
C THR A 157 19.12 22.37 -8.59
N LEU A 158 19.62 23.22 -9.51
CA LEU A 158 20.84 22.98 -10.28
C LEU A 158 22.10 22.91 -9.40
N VAL A 159 22.21 23.75 -8.37
CA VAL A 159 23.35 23.75 -7.42
C VAL A 159 23.32 22.54 -6.48
N ARG A 160 22.14 22.01 -6.15
CA ARG A 160 22.00 20.81 -5.31
C ARG A 160 22.01 19.48 -6.07
N LEU A 161 21.83 19.51 -7.39
CA LEU A 161 21.87 18.34 -8.26
C LEU A 161 23.12 17.46 -8.07
N PRO A 162 24.35 18.01 -7.94
CA PRO A 162 25.55 17.21 -7.71
C PRO A 162 25.64 16.54 -6.34
N ARG A 163 24.86 17.00 -5.35
CA ARG A 163 24.79 16.37 -4.02
C ARG A 163 23.77 15.24 -4.01
N HIS A 164 22.61 15.44 -4.64
CA HIS A 164 21.63 14.39 -4.80
C HIS A 164 22.15 13.27 -5.72
N SER A 165 22.90 13.61 -6.77
CA SER A 165 23.57 12.60 -7.60
C SER A 165 24.53 11.75 -6.78
N ARG A 166 25.38 12.35 -5.93
CA ARG A 166 26.30 11.58 -5.07
C ARG A 166 25.61 10.65 -4.07
N VAL A 167 24.46 11.04 -3.53
CA VAL A 167 23.67 10.19 -2.61
C VAL A 167 23.03 9.03 -3.36
N VAL A 168 22.55 9.28 -4.57
CA VAL A 168 22.00 8.26 -5.47
C VAL A 168 23.12 7.33 -5.95
N ASP A 169 24.27 7.85 -6.36
CA ASP A 169 25.45 7.08 -6.78
C ASP A 169 25.99 6.22 -5.62
N ALA A 170 25.95 6.73 -4.38
CA ALA A 170 26.30 5.96 -3.19
C ALA A 170 25.31 4.82 -2.92
N HIS A 171 24.00 5.06 -3.11
CA HIS A 171 22.99 4.01 -2.99
C HIS A 171 23.11 2.97 -4.10
N ILE A 172 23.30 3.40 -5.35
CA ILE A 172 23.52 2.51 -6.50
C ILE A 172 24.79 1.67 -6.30
N SER A 173 25.86 2.27 -5.77
CA SER A 173 27.11 1.55 -5.47
C SER A 173 26.95 0.55 -4.33
N ALA A 174 26.19 0.89 -3.27
CA ALA A 174 25.88 -0.02 -2.18
C ALA A 174 25.05 -1.22 -2.67
N VAL A 175 23.98 -0.96 -3.44
CA VAL A 175 23.13 -2.00 -4.03
C VAL A 175 23.92 -2.86 -5.03
N SER A 176 24.83 -2.26 -5.80
CA SER A 176 25.70 -3.00 -6.73
C SER A 176 26.71 -3.89 -5.99
N GLY A 177 27.25 -3.42 -4.86
CA GLY A 177 28.11 -4.22 -3.99
C GLY A 177 27.36 -5.41 -3.38
N ASP A 178 26.13 -5.20 -2.93
CA ASP A 178 25.26 -6.26 -2.40
C ASP A 178 24.93 -7.31 -3.47
N LEU A 179 24.60 -6.87 -4.69
CA LEU A 179 24.34 -7.75 -5.84
C LEU A 179 25.57 -8.58 -6.22
N GLN A 180 26.76 -7.98 -6.23
CA GLN A 180 28.01 -8.69 -6.51
C GLN A 180 28.35 -9.72 -5.42
N PHE A 181 28.09 -9.38 -4.15
CA PHE A 181 28.25 -10.32 -3.04
C PHE A 181 27.30 -11.52 -3.17
N PHE A 182 26.03 -11.28 -3.48
CA PHE A 182 25.04 -12.34 -3.73
C PHE A 182 25.41 -13.20 -4.94
N GLN A 183 25.81 -12.57 -6.05
CA GLN A 183 26.25 -13.28 -7.25
C GLN A 183 27.49 -14.15 -6.99
N GLY A 184 28.45 -13.66 -6.20
CA GLY A 184 29.65 -14.42 -5.81
C GLY A 184 29.30 -15.67 -5.00
N ASN A 185 28.41 -15.52 -4.01
CA ASN A 185 27.97 -16.65 -3.17
C ASN A 185 27.17 -17.69 -3.97
N ILE A 186 26.26 -17.24 -4.84
CA ILE A 186 25.49 -18.14 -5.71
C ILE A 186 26.42 -18.88 -6.68
N SER A 187 27.38 -18.17 -7.29
CA SER A 187 28.31 -18.76 -8.25
C SER A 187 29.20 -19.81 -7.59
N GLN A 188 29.62 -19.62 -6.33
CA GLN A 188 30.37 -20.61 -5.58
C GLN A 188 29.53 -21.85 -5.25
N VAL A 189 28.27 -21.67 -4.84
CA VAL A 189 27.37 -22.81 -4.57
C VAL A 189 27.09 -23.60 -5.85
N VAL A 190 26.86 -22.92 -6.97
CA VAL A 190 26.62 -23.57 -8.27
C VAL A 190 27.87 -24.33 -8.73
N ALA A 191 29.07 -23.76 -8.56
CA ALA A 191 30.32 -24.42 -8.92
C ALA A 191 30.61 -25.67 -8.06
N ASP A 192 30.36 -25.62 -6.74
CA ASP A 192 30.51 -26.78 -5.85
C ASP A 192 29.51 -27.90 -6.20
N GLN A 193 28.27 -27.54 -6.53
CA GLN A 193 27.26 -28.52 -6.96
C GLN A 193 27.59 -29.13 -8.33
N GLY A 194 28.10 -28.33 -9.27
CA GLY A 194 28.54 -28.80 -10.58
C GLY A 194 29.66 -29.83 -10.49
N MET A 195 30.71 -29.56 -9.70
CA MET A 195 31.82 -30.50 -9.52
C MET A 195 31.37 -31.80 -8.81
N ARG A 196 30.41 -31.72 -7.89
CA ARG A 196 29.87 -32.90 -7.20
C ARG A 196 29.02 -33.76 -8.13
N LEU A 197 28.18 -33.15 -8.97
CA LEU A 197 27.39 -33.86 -9.98
C LEU A 197 28.28 -34.59 -10.98
N GLU A 198 29.34 -33.95 -11.47
CA GLU A 198 30.31 -34.62 -12.35
C GLU A 198 31.04 -35.77 -11.65
N SER A 199 31.38 -35.63 -10.38
CA SER A 199 32.01 -36.70 -9.60
C SER A 199 31.08 -37.90 -9.38
N GLN A 200 29.78 -37.65 -9.22
CA GLN A 200 28.75 -38.67 -9.07
C GLN A 200 28.44 -39.38 -10.38
N GLU A 201 28.40 -38.64 -11.49
CA GLU A 201 28.22 -39.21 -12.82
C GLU A 201 29.39 -40.15 -13.19
N ARG A 202 30.63 -39.74 -12.92
CA ARG A 202 31.81 -40.61 -13.11
C ARG A 202 31.80 -41.83 -12.20
N ALA A 203 31.25 -41.72 -11.00
CA ALA A 203 31.11 -42.86 -10.09
C ALA A 203 30.03 -43.83 -10.58
N LEU A 204 28.92 -43.33 -11.12
CA LEU A 204 27.82 -44.12 -11.68
C LEU A 204 28.23 -44.88 -12.95
N GLN A 205 29.07 -44.29 -13.79
CA GLN A 205 29.57 -44.93 -15.01
C GLN A 205 30.49 -46.13 -14.75
N ASN A 206 31.00 -46.30 -13.53
CA ASN A 206 31.97 -47.36 -13.17
C ASN A 206 31.37 -48.50 -12.33
N LEU A 207 30.05 -48.55 -12.13
CA LEU A 207 29.41 -49.59 -11.32
C LEU A 207 29.09 -50.86 -12.12
N PRO A 208 29.48 -52.06 -11.65
CA PRO A 208 29.11 -53.33 -12.28
C PRO A 208 27.63 -53.67 -12.05
N SER A 209 26.97 -54.16 -13.08
CA SER A 209 25.51 -54.29 -13.25
C SER A 209 24.80 -55.33 -12.38
N THR A 210 25.43 -55.90 -11.34
CA THR A 210 24.87 -57.01 -10.54
C THR A 210 24.66 -56.74 -9.05
N GLU A 211 25.11 -55.62 -8.50
CA GLU A 211 24.88 -55.21 -7.09
C GLU A 211 24.07 -53.89 -6.98
N MET A 212 23.17 -53.67 -7.93
CA MET A 212 22.64 -52.34 -8.22
C MET A 212 21.62 -51.81 -7.20
N VAL A 213 20.96 -52.64 -6.40
CA VAL A 213 19.83 -52.17 -5.56
C VAL A 213 20.26 -51.75 -4.15
N ASP A 214 21.11 -52.54 -3.48
CA ASP A 214 21.54 -52.24 -2.12
C ASP A 214 22.55 -51.08 -2.08
N GLU A 215 23.46 -51.01 -3.07
CA GLU A 215 24.43 -49.92 -3.15
C GLU A 215 23.77 -48.58 -3.52
N LEU A 216 22.73 -48.59 -4.39
CA LEU A 216 21.90 -47.42 -4.68
C LEU A 216 21.07 -46.99 -3.47
N GLY A 217 20.50 -47.94 -2.71
CA GLY A 217 19.75 -47.65 -1.49
C GLY A 217 20.62 -46.98 -0.42
N GLN A 218 21.84 -47.48 -0.21
CA GLN A 218 22.80 -46.84 0.71
C GLN A 218 23.21 -45.44 0.21
N ARG A 219 23.41 -45.27 -1.10
CA ARG A 219 23.77 -43.95 -1.67
C ARG A 219 22.65 -42.92 -1.55
N ILE A 220 21.40 -43.31 -1.80
CA ILE A 220 20.24 -42.41 -1.64
C ILE A 220 20.14 -41.93 -0.20
N ASN A 221 20.37 -42.80 0.78
CA ASN A 221 20.34 -42.41 2.18
C ASN A 221 21.45 -41.42 2.54
N VAL A 222 22.68 -41.64 2.05
CA VAL A 222 23.79 -40.69 2.23
C VAL A 222 23.47 -39.34 1.59
N LEU A 223 22.90 -39.33 0.37
CA LEU A 223 22.51 -38.10 -0.32
C LEU A 223 21.38 -37.35 0.39
N THR A 224 20.41 -38.08 0.93
CA THR A 224 19.29 -37.50 1.69
C THR A 224 19.79 -36.84 2.97
N GLN A 225 20.75 -37.47 3.65
CA GLN A 225 21.37 -36.93 4.86
C GLN A 225 22.23 -35.69 4.54
N GLN A 226 23.01 -35.71 3.46
CA GLN A 226 23.80 -34.56 3.01
C GLN A 226 22.92 -33.38 2.60
N LEU A 227 21.79 -33.64 1.93
CA LEU A 227 20.83 -32.60 1.57
C LEU A 227 20.20 -31.94 2.82
N ALA A 228 19.90 -32.74 3.85
CA ALA A 228 19.39 -32.23 5.11
C ALA A 228 20.40 -31.33 5.84
N GLU A 229 21.70 -31.69 5.83
CA GLU A 229 22.77 -30.85 6.38
C GLU A 229 22.95 -29.54 5.61
N GLN A 230 22.81 -29.56 4.28
CA GLN A 230 22.89 -28.35 3.45
C GLN A 230 21.71 -27.39 3.69
N VAL A 231 20.49 -27.92 3.81
CA VAL A 231 19.30 -27.11 4.17
C VAL A 231 19.48 -26.51 5.57
N ALA A 232 20.03 -27.26 6.52
CA ALA A 232 20.34 -26.75 7.85
C ALA A 232 21.41 -25.65 7.82
N ALA A 233 22.46 -25.78 7.00
CA ALA A 233 23.49 -24.75 6.82
C ALA A 233 22.94 -23.47 6.19
N LEU A 234 22.03 -23.59 5.20
CA LEU A 234 21.31 -22.46 4.60
C LEU A 234 20.42 -21.73 5.62
N HIS A 235 19.75 -22.46 6.51
CA HIS A 235 18.97 -21.89 7.60
C HIS A 235 19.84 -21.26 8.71
N ALA A 236 21.10 -21.69 8.83
CA ALA A 236 22.07 -21.17 9.79
C ALA A 236 22.85 -19.95 9.27
N LEU A 237 22.71 -19.58 7.98
CA LEU A 237 23.27 -18.34 7.47
C LEU A 237 22.70 -17.16 8.28
N PRO A 238 23.55 -16.19 8.70
CA PRO A 238 23.06 -15.03 9.43
C PRO A 238 21.95 -14.35 8.63
N ARG A 239 20.75 -14.24 9.20
CA ARG A 239 19.71 -13.37 8.62
C ARG A 239 20.35 -12.01 8.44
N TYR A 240 20.36 -11.53 7.20
CA TYR A 240 20.87 -10.21 6.88
C TYR A 240 20.24 -9.20 7.83
N ARG A 241 21.06 -8.69 8.76
CA ARG A 241 20.71 -7.59 9.64
C ARG A 241 21.27 -6.37 8.94
N PRO A 242 20.43 -5.48 8.38
CA PRO A 242 20.94 -4.27 7.77
C PRO A 242 21.82 -3.54 8.80
N PRO A 243 22.91 -2.89 8.36
CA PRO A 243 23.78 -2.17 9.28
C PRO A 243 22.94 -1.22 10.13
N PRO A 244 23.25 -1.07 11.43
CA PRO A 244 22.52 -0.16 12.28
C PRO A 244 22.54 1.21 11.62
N ARG A 245 21.35 1.71 11.24
CA ARG A 245 21.18 3.11 10.87
C ARG A 245 21.80 3.92 12.00
N GLU A 246 22.86 4.66 11.70
CA GLU A 246 23.47 5.58 12.65
C GLU A 246 22.36 6.43 13.29
N ALA A 247 22.41 6.46 14.62
CA ALA A 247 21.36 6.94 15.47
C ALA A 247 21.08 8.43 15.24
N ALA A 248 19.85 8.74 14.81
CA ALA A 248 19.14 9.97 15.16
C ALA A 248 17.67 9.88 14.76
N VAL A 249 16.86 9.10 15.50
CA VAL A 249 15.56 9.55 16.03
C VAL A 249 15.28 8.64 17.23
N ALA A 250 15.36 9.21 18.43
CA ALA A 250 14.96 8.54 19.65
C ALA A 250 13.46 8.19 19.55
N THR A 251 13.15 6.91 19.65
CA THR A 251 11.79 6.38 19.73
C THR A 251 11.12 6.92 20.98
N ALA A 252 10.12 7.79 20.81
CA ALA A 252 9.09 7.97 21.80
C ALA A 252 8.38 6.61 22.04
N PRO A 253 7.89 6.33 23.26
CA PRO A 253 7.18 5.10 23.52
C PRO A 253 5.95 5.05 22.62
N VAL A 254 5.88 4.01 21.79
CA VAL A 254 4.66 3.65 21.06
C VAL A 254 3.64 3.30 22.12
N THR A 255 2.80 4.27 22.46
CA THR A 255 1.49 3.97 23.04
C THR A 255 0.83 3.04 22.04
N THR A 256 0.58 1.80 22.44
CA THR A 256 -0.33 0.89 21.74
C THR A 256 -1.66 1.62 21.58
N VAL A 257 -1.83 2.28 20.44
CA VAL A 257 -3.13 2.66 19.93
C VAL A 257 -3.82 1.32 19.72
N GLN A 258 -4.82 1.04 20.55
CA GLN A 258 -5.75 -0.06 20.27
C GLN A 258 -6.18 0.08 18.81
N ALA A 259 -6.13 -1.02 18.06
CA ALA A 259 -6.63 -1.07 16.69
C ALA A 259 -8.04 -0.47 16.69
N VAL A 260 -8.14 0.76 16.20
CA VAL A 260 -9.43 1.37 15.92
C VAL A 260 -9.95 0.61 14.73
N ASP A 261 -11.10 -0.05 14.88
CA ASP A 261 -11.80 -0.69 13.77
C ASP A 261 -11.89 0.30 12.61
N ALA A 262 -11.18 0.00 11.52
CA ALA A 262 -11.14 0.82 10.32
C ALA A 262 -12.49 0.82 9.56
N SER A 263 -13.48 0.05 10.02
CA SER A 263 -14.80 -0.07 9.39
C SER A 263 -15.75 1.09 9.67
N ALA A 264 -15.38 2.05 10.56
CA ALA A 264 -16.29 3.09 11.01
C ALA A 264 -15.96 4.52 10.52
N VAL A 265 -14.90 4.72 9.72
CA VAL A 265 -14.42 6.07 9.33
C VAL A 265 -14.58 6.38 7.83
N ASP A 266 -15.02 5.44 6.99
CA ASP A 266 -14.78 5.53 5.53
C ASP A 266 -15.90 6.13 4.67
N SER A 267 -17.13 6.32 5.18
CA SER A 267 -18.26 6.81 4.35
C SER A 267 -18.06 8.23 3.77
N ASP A 268 -17.17 9.03 4.37
CA ASP A 268 -16.89 10.39 3.91
C ASP A 268 -15.99 10.45 2.67
N LEU A 269 -15.28 9.36 2.35
CA LEU A 269 -14.41 9.24 1.17
C LEU A 269 -15.04 8.44 0.03
N ASP A 270 -16.22 7.86 0.21
CA ASP A 270 -16.96 7.11 -0.81
C ASP A 270 -17.10 7.90 -2.13
N ASP A 271 -17.44 9.19 -2.05
CA ASP A 271 -17.55 10.09 -3.21
C ASP A 271 -16.21 10.25 -3.94
N LEU A 272 -15.11 10.35 -3.18
CA LEU A 272 -13.76 10.51 -3.72
C LEU A 272 -13.28 9.22 -4.38
N TYR A 273 -13.55 8.08 -3.74
CA TYR A 273 -13.18 6.77 -4.23
C TYR A 273 -13.97 6.39 -5.49
N ALA A 274 -15.28 6.65 -5.53
CA ALA A 274 -16.08 6.47 -6.73
C ALA A 274 -15.55 7.30 -7.92
N ALA A 275 -15.22 8.57 -7.68
CA ALA A 275 -14.62 9.43 -8.71
C ALA A 275 -13.20 8.97 -9.14
N PHE A 276 -12.44 8.38 -8.22
CA PHE A 276 -11.14 7.78 -8.51
C PHE A 276 -11.30 6.54 -9.41
N GLU A 277 -12.19 5.60 -9.06
CA GLU A 277 -12.47 4.43 -9.89
C GLU A 277 -12.97 4.83 -11.29
N ASP A 278 -13.89 5.79 -11.39
CA ASP A 278 -14.37 6.30 -12.68
C ASP A 278 -13.24 6.82 -13.57
N LYS A 279 -12.27 7.51 -12.97
CA LYS A 279 -11.14 8.09 -13.70
C LYS A 279 -10.08 7.06 -14.09
N PHE A 280 -9.80 6.08 -13.23
CA PHE A 280 -8.62 5.21 -13.37
C PHE A 280 -8.92 3.76 -13.78
N ARG A 281 -10.11 3.24 -13.49
CA ARG A 281 -10.53 1.87 -13.86
C ARG A 281 -10.92 1.76 -15.34
N GLY A 282 -11.51 2.85 -15.85
CA GLY A 282 -11.89 3.03 -17.26
C GLY A 282 -13.40 2.97 -17.51
N PRO A 283 -13.82 3.18 -18.77
CA PRO A 283 -15.21 3.16 -19.18
C PRO A 283 -15.87 1.80 -18.93
N GLN A 284 -17.17 1.80 -18.60
CA GLN A 284 -17.93 0.59 -18.29
C GLN A 284 -17.89 -0.45 -19.44
N ASP A 285 -17.97 -0.01 -20.70
CA ASP A 285 -17.92 -0.91 -21.86
C ASP A 285 -16.62 -1.71 -21.94
N GLN A 286 -15.48 -1.07 -21.63
CA GLN A 286 -14.19 -1.76 -21.61
C GLN A 286 -14.10 -2.79 -20.48
N ILE A 287 -14.73 -2.51 -19.33
CA ILE A 287 -14.77 -3.46 -18.21
C ILE A 287 -15.66 -4.65 -18.55
N ARG A 288 -16.78 -4.42 -19.23
CA ARG A 288 -17.63 -5.52 -19.71
C ARG A 288 -16.89 -6.44 -20.68
N GLU A 289 -16.09 -5.90 -21.59
CA GLU A 289 -15.22 -6.70 -22.48
C GLU A 289 -14.20 -7.53 -21.69
N ARG A 290 -13.61 -6.98 -20.62
CA ARG A 290 -12.65 -7.69 -19.76
C ARG A 290 -13.30 -8.83 -18.98
N LEU A 291 -14.55 -8.66 -18.57
CA LEU A 291 -15.29 -9.64 -17.77
C LEU A 291 -15.94 -10.75 -18.63
N ALA A 292 -16.17 -10.50 -19.93
CA ALA A 292 -16.84 -11.44 -20.84
C ALA A 292 -16.23 -12.86 -20.86
N PRO A 293 -14.90 -13.05 -20.80
CA PRO A 293 -14.30 -14.38 -20.74
C PRO A 293 -14.78 -15.24 -19.56
N TYR A 294 -15.21 -14.64 -18.45
CA TYR A 294 -15.69 -15.37 -17.27
C TYR A 294 -17.07 -15.98 -17.45
N LEU A 295 -17.90 -15.46 -18.36
CA LEU A 295 -19.24 -16.03 -18.64
C LEU A 295 -19.14 -17.50 -19.07
N LYS A 296 -18.09 -17.85 -19.82
CA LYS A 296 -17.84 -19.25 -20.19
C LYS A 296 -17.65 -20.13 -18.94
N PHE A 297 -16.92 -19.66 -17.94
CA PHE A 297 -16.71 -20.42 -16.72
C PHE A 297 -17.96 -20.49 -15.84
N VAL A 298 -18.76 -19.43 -15.81
CA VAL A 298 -20.08 -19.45 -15.16
C VAL A 298 -20.95 -20.55 -15.78
N ALA A 299 -20.99 -20.63 -17.11
CA ALA A 299 -21.70 -21.68 -17.83
C ALA A 299 -21.12 -23.08 -17.57
N ASP A 300 -19.78 -23.24 -17.58
CA ASP A 300 -19.10 -24.52 -17.32
C ASP A 300 -19.32 -25.05 -15.87
N ILE A 301 -19.62 -24.16 -14.93
CA ILE A 301 -20.00 -24.52 -13.55
C ILE A 301 -21.50 -24.81 -13.45
N GLY A 302 -22.33 -24.21 -14.31
CA GLY A 302 -23.79 -24.27 -14.22
C GLY A 302 -24.34 -23.39 -13.08
N ALA A 303 -23.65 -22.31 -12.73
CA ALA A 303 -24.11 -21.33 -11.76
C ALA A 303 -25.09 -20.33 -12.38
N GLY A 304 -25.84 -19.61 -11.55
CA GLY A 304 -26.80 -18.58 -11.95
C GLY A 304 -28.25 -19.05 -12.07
N SER A 305 -28.58 -20.22 -11.51
CA SER A 305 -29.98 -20.66 -11.35
C SER A 305 -30.54 -20.23 -9.99
N ALA A 306 -31.86 -20.35 -9.78
CA ALA A 306 -32.48 -20.07 -8.49
C ALA A 306 -31.94 -20.97 -7.35
N SER A 307 -31.49 -22.18 -7.66
CA SER A 307 -30.90 -23.11 -6.68
C SER A 307 -29.37 -23.03 -6.60
N ALA A 308 -28.72 -22.29 -7.49
CA ALA A 308 -27.27 -22.12 -7.53
C ALA A 308 -26.91 -20.66 -7.91
N PRO A 309 -27.35 -19.65 -7.12
CA PRO A 309 -27.15 -18.24 -7.45
C PRO A 309 -25.66 -17.87 -7.41
N ILE A 310 -25.34 -16.75 -8.05
CA ILE A 310 -23.99 -16.15 -8.05
C ILE A 310 -23.96 -15.02 -7.02
N LEU A 311 -22.89 -14.94 -6.24
CA LEU A 311 -22.63 -13.83 -5.31
C LEU A 311 -21.35 -13.11 -5.70
N ASP A 312 -21.44 -11.80 -5.95
CA ASP A 312 -20.31 -10.94 -6.25
C ASP A 312 -19.91 -10.12 -5.02
N LEU A 313 -18.69 -10.29 -4.54
CA LEU A 313 -18.18 -9.57 -3.36
C LEU A 313 -17.35 -8.37 -3.81
N GLY A 314 -17.72 -7.17 -3.33
CA GLY A 314 -17.13 -5.92 -3.82
C GLY A 314 -17.59 -5.62 -5.24
N CYS A 315 -18.91 -5.60 -5.46
CA CYS A 315 -19.47 -5.53 -6.81
C CYS A 315 -19.28 -4.17 -7.50
N GLY A 316 -18.85 -3.13 -6.76
CA GLY A 316 -18.57 -1.81 -7.28
C GLY A 316 -19.75 -1.25 -8.06
N ARG A 317 -19.49 -0.71 -9.26
CA ARG A 317 -20.50 -0.10 -10.13
C ARG A 317 -21.45 -1.11 -10.80
N GLY A 318 -21.29 -2.40 -10.52
CA GLY A 318 -22.22 -3.47 -10.90
C GLY A 318 -22.11 -3.92 -12.35
N GLU A 319 -20.99 -3.70 -13.04
CA GLU A 319 -20.81 -4.12 -14.43
C GLU A 319 -20.98 -5.63 -14.59
N TRP A 320 -20.37 -6.41 -13.68
CA TRP A 320 -20.47 -7.87 -13.69
C TRP A 320 -21.91 -8.35 -13.44
N LEU A 321 -22.57 -7.81 -12.42
CA LEU A 321 -23.97 -8.12 -12.13
C LEU A 321 -24.90 -7.75 -13.29
N GLY A 322 -24.64 -6.61 -13.94
CA GLY A 322 -25.34 -6.21 -15.16
C GLY A 322 -25.19 -7.23 -16.28
N MET A 323 -23.98 -7.71 -16.53
CA MET A 323 -23.72 -8.75 -17.53
C MET A 323 -24.44 -10.07 -17.19
N LEU A 324 -24.36 -10.52 -15.93
CA LEU A 324 -25.04 -11.75 -15.49
C LEU A 324 -26.56 -11.65 -15.65
N ARG A 325 -27.15 -10.49 -15.32
CA ARG A 325 -28.58 -10.23 -15.53
C ARG A 325 -28.94 -10.26 -17.02
N ASP A 326 -28.11 -9.67 -17.88
CA ASP A 326 -28.34 -9.65 -19.33
C ASP A 326 -28.31 -11.08 -19.92
N GLU A 327 -27.55 -11.99 -19.31
CA GLU A 327 -27.52 -13.44 -19.61
C GLU A 327 -28.66 -14.23 -18.90
N GLY A 328 -29.54 -13.56 -18.15
CA GLY A 328 -30.66 -14.18 -17.43
C GLY A 328 -30.27 -14.97 -16.19
N LEU A 329 -29.07 -14.74 -15.64
CA LEU A 329 -28.53 -15.45 -14.49
C LEU A 329 -28.93 -14.79 -13.18
N GLN A 330 -29.24 -15.61 -12.17
CA GLN A 330 -29.54 -15.17 -10.81
C GLN A 330 -28.25 -14.80 -10.08
N ALA A 331 -28.08 -13.50 -9.85
CA ALA A 331 -26.90 -12.96 -9.19
C ALA A 331 -27.28 -11.83 -8.22
N SER A 332 -26.52 -11.72 -7.14
CA SER A 332 -26.55 -10.57 -6.24
C SER A 332 -25.13 -10.15 -5.87
N GLY A 333 -24.95 -8.93 -5.38
CA GLY A 333 -23.67 -8.45 -4.91
C GLY A 333 -23.72 -7.73 -3.58
N VAL A 334 -22.55 -7.47 -3.02
CA VAL A 334 -22.37 -6.65 -1.82
C VAL A 334 -21.23 -5.67 -2.01
N ASP A 335 -21.38 -4.49 -1.43
CA ASP A 335 -20.34 -3.46 -1.42
C ASP A 335 -20.40 -2.64 -0.13
N LEU A 336 -19.28 -2.04 0.25
CA LEU A 336 -19.16 -1.14 1.40
C LEU A 336 -19.31 0.34 1.02
N ASN A 337 -19.33 0.67 -0.27
CA ASN A 337 -19.57 2.03 -0.75
C ASN A 337 -21.06 2.24 -1.03
N GLY A 338 -21.71 3.11 -0.27
CA GLY A 338 -23.16 3.33 -0.36
C GLY A 338 -23.60 3.87 -1.72
N LEU A 339 -22.75 4.65 -2.40
CA LEU A 339 -23.05 5.24 -3.71
C LEU A 339 -23.14 4.15 -4.79
N PHE A 340 -22.20 3.20 -4.76
CA PHE A 340 -22.21 2.07 -5.70
C PHE A 340 -23.45 1.20 -5.51
N VAL A 341 -23.86 0.96 -4.27
CA VAL A 341 -25.12 0.25 -3.97
C VAL A 341 -26.31 1.00 -4.54
N GLU A 342 -26.45 2.30 -4.26
CA GLU A 342 -27.54 3.12 -4.80
C GLU A 342 -27.56 3.15 -6.34
N GLU A 343 -26.39 3.24 -6.98
CA GLU A 343 -26.28 3.20 -8.44
C GLU A 343 -26.69 1.85 -9.02
N CYS A 344 -26.29 0.76 -8.38
CA CYS A 344 -26.68 -0.59 -8.77
C CYS A 344 -28.19 -0.80 -8.61
N GLU A 345 -28.79 -0.33 -7.51
CA GLU A 345 -30.23 -0.39 -7.28
C GLU A 345 -31.01 0.40 -8.33
N LYS A 346 -30.53 1.60 -8.72
CA LYS A 346 -31.11 2.40 -9.81
C LYS A 346 -31.07 1.67 -11.17
N LYS A 347 -30.07 0.79 -11.37
CA LYS A 347 -29.95 -0.09 -12.55
C LYS A 347 -30.81 -1.37 -12.42
N GLY A 348 -31.52 -1.57 -11.32
CA GLY A 348 -32.33 -2.76 -11.04
C GLY A 348 -31.50 -4.00 -10.70
N LEU A 349 -30.28 -3.82 -10.20
CA LEU A 349 -29.41 -4.91 -9.74
C LEU A 349 -29.68 -5.22 -8.27
N GLN A 350 -29.52 -6.49 -7.88
CA GLN A 350 -29.66 -6.92 -6.49
C GLN A 350 -28.34 -6.71 -5.75
N VAL A 351 -28.22 -5.61 -5.01
CA VAL A 351 -27.01 -5.30 -4.24
C VAL A 351 -27.39 -4.93 -2.81
N GLU A 352 -26.55 -5.31 -1.84
CA GLU A 352 -26.73 -4.99 -0.42
C GLU A 352 -25.51 -4.22 0.11
N TYR A 353 -25.76 -3.16 0.88
CA TYR A 353 -24.73 -2.43 1.60
C TYR A 353 -24.29 -3.22 2.85
N THR A 354 -23.23 -4.01 2.71
CA THR A 354 -22.73 -4.86 3.79
C THR A 354 -21.30 -5.34 3.51
N ASP A 355 -20.58 -5.68 4.58
CA ASP A 355 -19.26 -6.29 4.49
C ASP A 355 -19.35 -7.70 3.88
N ALA A 356 -18.39 -8.04 3.01
CA ALA A 356 -18.34 -9.31 2.29
C ALA A 356 -18.34 -10.53 3.22
N LEU A 357 -17.57 -10.47 4.31
CA LEU A 357 -17.47 -11.58 5.26
C LEU A 357 -18.75 -11.72 6.10
N THR A 358 -19.36 -10.58 6.46
CA THR A 358 -20.66 -10.53 7.13
C THR A 358 -21.76 -11.15 6.27
N LYS A 359 -21.82 -10.80 4.97
CA LYS A 359 -22.75 -11.43 4.03
C LYS A 359 -22.57 -12.94 3.97
N LEU A 360 -21.33 -13.41 3.77
CA LEU A 360 -21.05 -14.84 3.65
C LEU A 360 -21.45 -15.61 4.91
N ARG A 361 -21.11 -15.10 6.10
CA ARG A 361 -21.48 -15.72 7.39
C ARG A 361 -22.99 -15.82 7.60
N GLY A 362 -23.77 -14.90 7.03
CA GLY A 362 -25.23 -14.95 7.05
C GLY A 362 -25.85 -15.98 6.12
N LEU A 363 -25.09 -16.51 5.14
CA LEU A 363 -25.59 -17.48 4.18
C LEU A 363 -25.50 -18.93 4.72
N PRO A 364 -26.47 -19.80 4.37
CA PRO A 364 -26.40 -21.23 4.68
C PRO A 364 -25.19 -21.92 4.05
N ASN A 365 -24.84 -23.09 4.57
CA ASN A 365 -23.85 -23.95 3.92
C ASN A 365 -24.40 -24.41 2.56
N ALA A 366 -23.54 -24.49 1.55
CA ALA A 366 -23.89 -25.03 0.23
C ALA A 366 -25.16 -24.39 -0.38
N SER A 367 -25.26 -23.06 -0.34
CA SER A 367 -26.38 -22.29 -0.88
C SER A 367 -26.07 -21.57 -2.19
N THR A 368 -24.80 -21.46 -2.56
CA THR A 368 -24.33 -20.58 -3.64
C THR A 368 -23.64 -21.39 -4.74
N GLY A 369 -23.95 -21.11 -6.00
CA GLY A 369 -23.35 -21.78 -7.15
C GLY A 369 -21.95 -21.26 -7.50
N MET A 370 -21.74 -19.95 -7.35
CA MET A 370 -20.44 -19.32 -7.59
C MET A 370 -20.26 -18.07 -6.74
N VAL A 371 -19.03 -17.82 -6.30
CA VAL A 371 -18.63 -16.55 -5.70
C VAL A 371 -17.56 -15.88 -6.56
N THR A 372 -17.71 -14.59 -6.82
CA THR A 372 -16.77 -13.78 -7.58
C THR A 372 -16.18 -12.65 -6.73
N LEU A 373 -14.90 -12.36 -6.94
CA LEU A 373 -14.16 -11.29 -6.30
C LEU A 373 -13.33 -10.58 -7.37
N PHE A 374 -13.80 -9.44 -7.86
CA PHE A 374 -13.06 -8.64 -8.85
C PHE A 374 -12.43 -7.44 -8.17
N HIS A 375 -11.10 -7.40 -8.12
CA HIS A 375 -10.35 -6.32 -7.49
C HIS A 375 -10.71 -6.07 -6.01
N LEU A 376 -10.96 -7.16 -5.26
CA LEU A 376 -11.24 -7.09 -3.82
C LEU A 376 -10.09 -7.63 -2.98
N ALA A 377 -9.43 -8.70 -3.44
CA ALA A 377 -8.46 -9.45 -2.63
C ALA A 377 -7.26 -8.60 -2.19
N GLU A 378 -6.82 -7.66 -3.02
CA GLU A 378 -5.71 -6.74 -2.77
C GLU A 378 -6.01 -5.70 -1.68
N HIS A 379 -7.28 -5.46 -1.35
CA HIS A 379 -7.72 -4.56 -0.27
C HIS A 379 -7.82 -5.30 1.07
N LEU A 380 -7.75 -6.63 1.09
CA LEU A 380 -7.94 -7.43 2.30
C LEU A 380 -6.63 -7.67 3.06
N THR A 381 -6.74 -7.73 4.39
CA THR A 381 -5.62 -8.26 5.20
C THR A 381 -5.45 -9.75 4.91
N PHE A 382 -4.25 -10.29 5.12
CA PHE A 382 -4.00 -11.73 4.96
C PHE A 382 -4.98 -12.58 5.78
N ARG A 383 -5.26 -12.19 7.03
CA ARG A 383 -6.21 -12.91 7.89
C ARG A 383 -7.62 -12.85 7.32
N THR A 384 -8.09 -11.66 6.92
CA THR A 384 -9.42 -11.47 6.33
C THR A 384 -9.58 -12.28 5.05
N LEU A 385 -8.56 -12.32 4.19
CA LEU A 385 -8.59 -13.11 2.95
C LEU A 385 -8.70 -14.62 3.25
N VAL A 386 -7.98 -15.14 4.25
CA VAL A 386 -8.10 -16.54 4.68
C VAL A 386 -9.52 -16.83 5.20
N ASP A 387 -10.03 -15.99 6.11
CA ASP A 387 -11.37 -16.15 6.69
C ASP A 387 -12.45 -16.07 5.60
N LEU A 388 -12.27 -15.17 4.62
CA LEU A 388 -13.16 -15.05 3.47
C LEU A 388 -13.14 -16.31 2.61
N LEU A 389 -11.97 -16.84 2.25
CA LEU A 389 -11.87 -18.07 1.46
C LEU A 389 -12.51 -19.28 2.16
N ASP A 390 -12.45 -19.33 3.49
CA ASP A 390 -13.16 -20.34 4.30
C ASP A 390 -14.67 -20.23 4.19
N GLU A 391 -15.20 -19.02 4.38
CA GLU A 391 -16.63 -18.79 4.27
C GLU A 391 -17.15 -18.99 2.84
N VAL A 392 -16.37 -18.58 1.83
CA VAL A 392 -16.66 -18.87 0.42
C VAL A 392 -16.73 -20.38 0.19
N HIS A 393 -15.74 -21.15 0.66
CA HIS A 393 -15.78 -22.61 0.53
C HIS A 393 -17.02 -23.18 1.21
N ARG A 394 -17.37 -22.73 2.42
CA ARG A 394 -18.54 -23.20 3.17
C ARG A 394 -19.86 -22.97 2.42
N VAL A 395 -20.09 -21.77 1.89
CA VAL A 395 -21.36 -21.40 1.23
C VAL A 395 -21.50 -21.99 -0.17
N LEU A 396 -20.39 -22.34 -0.83
CA LEU A 396 -20.45 -22.92 -2.17
C LEU A 396 -21.06 -24.33 -2.15
N LEU A 397 -21.92 -24.60 -3.13
CA LEU A 397 -22.40 -25.94 -3.46
C LEU A 397 -21.22 -26.86 -3.83
N PRO A 398 -21.32 -28.19 -3.62
CA PRO A 398 -20.38 -29.13 -4.20
C PRO A 398 -20.28 -28.93 -5.72
N GLY A 399 -19.07 -28.79 -6.25
CA GLY A 399 -18.84 -28.42 -7.65
C GLY A 399 -18.98 -26.93 -7.98
N GLY A 400 -19.37 -26.09 -7.02
CA GLY A 400 -19.48 -24.64 -7.17
C GLY A 400 -18.15 -23.95 -7.46
N GLY A 401 -18.23 -22.76 -8.05
CA GLY A 401 -17.06 -22.03 -8.57
C GLY A 401 -16.60 -20.86 -7.72
N LEU A 402 -15.31 -20.53 -7.84
CA LEU A 402 -14.71 -19.31 -7.30
C LEU A 402 -13.92 -18.61 -8.41
N ILE A 403 -14.09 -17.29 -8.54
CA ILE A 403 -13.23 -16.41 -9.33
C ILE A 403 -12.64 -15.35 -8.40
N VAL A 404 -11.31 -15.21 -8.41
CA VAL A 404 -10.60 -14.11 -7.72
C VAL A 404 -9.70 -13.41 -8.73
N GLU A 405 -10.08 -12.22 -9.17
CA GLU A 405 -9.28 -11.36 -10.04
C GLU A 405 -8.59 -10.26 -9.24
N THR A 406 -7.31 -10.02 -9.52
CA THR A 406 -6.51 -9.00 -8.82
C THR A 406 -5.31 -8.57 -9.71
N PRO A 407 -4.71 -7.39 -9.48
CA PRO A 407 -3.55 -6.94 -10.20
C PRO A 407 -2.37 -7.91 -10.11
N ASN A 408 -1.69 -8.12 -11.23
CA ASN A 408 -0.61 -9.08 -11.36
C ASN A 408 0.77 -8.44 -11.05
N PRO A 409 1.42 -8.78 -9.92
CA PRO A 409 2.76 -8.28 -9.62
C PRO A 409 3.87 -8.91 -10.46
N GLU A 410 3.59 -9.91 -11.28
CA GLU A 410 4.57 -10.39 -12.28
C GLU A 410 4.77 -9.36 -13.40
N ASN A 411 3.82 -8.44 -13.58
CA ASN A 411 3.99 -7.28 -14.45
C ASN A 411 4.79 -6.18 -13.75
N ALA A 412 5.93 -5.80 -14.35
CA ALA A 412 6.82 -4.82 -13.72
C ALA A 412 6.19 -3.42 -13.54
N LEU A 413 5.34 -2.97 -14.48
CA LEU A 413 4.64 -1.68 -14.34
C LEU A 413 3.63 -1.71 -13.19
N VAL A 414 2.94 -2.85 -13.02
CA VAL A 414 2.01 -3.06 -11.90
C VAL A 414 2.77 -3.08 -10.59
N ALA A 415 3.80 -3.92 -10.47
CA ALA A 415 4.57 -4.10 -9.25
C ALA A 415 5.34 -2.85 -8.79
N GLN A 416 5.75 -1.98 -9.71
CA GLN A 416 6.57 -0.80 -9.38
C GLN A 416 5.75 0.47 -9.17
N TRP A 417 4.59 0.58 -9.82
CA TRP A 417 3.86 1.85 -9.88
C TRP A 417 2.35 1.68 -9.87
N ALA A 418 1.76 0.97 -10.84
CA ALA A 418 0.30 1.00 -11.03
C ALA A 418 -0.47 0.40 -9.84
N PHE A 419 0.10 -0.60 -9.15
CA PHE A 419 -0.49 -1.14 -7.92
C PHE A 419 -0.61 -0.09 -6.81
N TYR A 420 0.35 0.82 -6.70
CA TYR A 420 0.38 1.84 -5.63
C TYR A 420 -0.37 3.13 -5.99
N MET A 421 -0.95 3.20 -7.19
CA MET A 421 -1.79 4.34 -7.59
C MET A 421 -3.11 4.36 -6.82
N ASP A 422 -3.61 3.18 -6.41
CA ASP A 422 -4.69 3.06 -5.44
C ASP A 422 -4.10 3.01 -4.02
N PRO A 423 -4.35 4.02 -3.17
CA PRO A 423 -3.79 4.06 -1.82
C PRO A 423 -4.44 3.05 -0.85
N THR A 424 -5.56 2.44 -1.22
CA THR A 424 -6.28 1.47 -0.40
C THR A 424 -5.76 0.04 -0.56
N HIS A 425 -5.01 -0.22 -1.65
CA HIS A 425 -4.32 -1.49 -1.84
C HIS A 425 -3.34 -1.78 -0.72
N ARG A 426 -3.31 -3.04 -0.26
CA ARG A 426 -2.48 -3.45 0.88
C ARG A 426 -1.18 -4.10 0.44
N ASN A 427 -1.28 -5.23 -0.26
CA ASN A 427 -0.13 -6.00 -0.71
C ASN A 427 -0.37 -6.55 -2.11
N PRO A 428 0.62 -6.49 -3.02
CA PRO A 428 0.52 -7.22 -4.26
C PRO A 428 0.44 -8.73 -3.96
N LEU A 429 -0.41 -9.44 -4.70
CA LEU A 429 -0.65 -10.88 -4.49
C LEU A 429 -0.01 -11.67 -5.64
N PRO A 430 1.14 -12.35 -5.44
CA PRO A 430 1.72 -13.20 -6.48
C PRO A 430 0.77 -14.34 -6.89
N PRO A 431 0.60 -14.64 -8.19
CA PRO A 431 -0.38 -15.62 -8.66
C PRO A 431 -0.24 -17.01 -8.03
N GLN A 432 0.99 -17.49 -7.89
CA GLN A 432 1.27 -18.80 -7.29
C GLN A 432 0.91 -18.84 -5.80
N MET A 433 1.13 -17.74 -5.08
CA MET A 433 0.79 -17.63 -3.66
C MET A 433 -0.72 -17.64 -3.47
N LEU A 434 -1.46 -16.83 -4.24
CA LEU A 434 -2.92 -16.77 -4.14
C LEU A 434 -3.56 -18.10 -4.52
N ARG A 435 -3.08 -18.75 -5.58
CA ARG A 435 -3.49 -20.11 -5.95
C ARG A 435 -3.25 -21.09 -4.81
N TRP A 436 -2.05 -21.09 -4.22
CA TRP A 436 -1.74 -21.97 -3.09
C TRP A 436 -2.67 -21.73 -1.91
N MET A 437 -2.99 -20.47 -1.57
CA MET A 437 -3.96 -20.15 -0.51
C MET A 437 -5.34 -20.73 -0.82
N VAL A 438 -5.84 -20.53 -2.04
CA VAL A 438 -7.12 -21.09 -2.50
C VAL A 438 -7.11 -22.62 -2.37
N GLN A 439 -6.07 -23.31 -2.84
CA GLN A 439 -5.94 -24.76 -2.72
C GLN A 439 -5.89 -25.22 -1.26
N ALA A 440 -5.14 -24.50 -0.41
CA ALA A 440 -5.02 -24.81 1.01
C ALA A 440 -6.35 -24.70 1.77
N ARG A 441 -7.34 -23.98 1.23
CA ARG A 441 -8.71 -23.91 1.78
C ARG A 441 -9.67 -24.95 1.19
N GLY A 442 -9.16 -25.93 0.45
CA GLY A 442 -9.95 -27.09 -0.01
C GLY A 442 -10.61 -26.92 -1.38
N PHE A 443 -10.19 -25.92 -2.15
CA PHE A 443 -10.56 -25.81 -3.56
C PHE A 443 -9.69 -26.73 -4.43
N VAL A 444 -10.29 -27.26 -5.49
CA VAL A 444 -9.67 -28.11 -6.51
C VAL A 444 -9.71 -27.40 -7.87
N GLN A 445 -8.95 -27.92 -8.84
CA GLN A 445 -8.92 -27.40 -10.22
C GLN A 445 -8.71 -25.88 -10.29
N SER A 446 -7.75 -25.37 -9.51
CA SER A 446 -7.41 -23.96 -9.42
C SER A 446 -6.44 -23.55 -10.53
N ASP A 447 -6.95 -22.91 -11.57
CA ASP A 447 -6.16 -22.37 -12.69
C ASP A 447 -5.77 -20.91 -12.44
N ILE A 448 -4.57 -20.53 -12.88
CA ILE A 448 -4.17 -19.12 -13.01
C ILE A 448 -4.46 -18.71 -14.45
N ARG A 449 -5.28 -17.67 -14.64
CA ARG A 449 -5.57 -17.09 -15.94
C ARG A 449 -4.97 -15.68 -16.03
N PRO A 450 -3.88 -15.51 -16.79
CA PRO A 450 -3.39 -14.19 -17.16
C PRO A 450 -4.43 -13.47 -18.02
N LEU A 451 -4.71 -12.20 -17.71
CA LEU A 451 -5.65 -11.37 -18.46
C LEU A 451 -4.89 -10.37 -19.31
N PHE A 452 -4.63 -10.75 -20.57
CA PHE A 452 -3.92 -9.87 -21.50
C PHE A 452 -4.86 -8.79 -21.99
N GLU A 453 -4.57 -7.56 -21.59
CA GLU A 453 -5.28 -6.40 -22.07
C GLU A 453 -4.51 -5.74 -23.20
N ALA A 454 -5.21 -5.34 -24.25
CA ALA A 454 -4.69 -4.36 -25.20
C ALA A 454 -4.76 -2.94 -24.59
N ARG A 455 -4.25 -2.71 -23.36
CA ARG A 455 -4.17 -1.37 -22.76
C ARG A 455 -3.00 -0.60 -23.37
N GLY A 456 -3.06 -0.31 -24.68
CA GLY A 456 -2.32 0.74 -25.44
C GLY A 456 -0.89 1.06 -25.04
N THR A 457 -0.16 0.12 -24.44
CA THR A 457 1.16 0.35 -23.87
C THR A 457 2.16 0.08 -24.98
N PRO A 458 3.21 0.90 -25.12
CA PRO A 458 4.24 0.64 -26.11
C PRO A 458 4.84 -0.73 -25.79
N GLU A 459 4.50 -1.72 -26.61
CA GLU A 459 5.12 -3.04 -26.56
C GLU A 459 6.60 -2.83 -26.84
N VAL A 460 7.41 -2.92 -25.80
CA VAL A 460 8.86 -2.99 -25.95
C VAL A 460 9.11 -4.29 -26.68
N ALA A 461 9.31 -4.25 -27.99
CA ALA A 461 9.47 -5.47 -28.77
C ALA A 461 10.65 -6.29 -28.24
N PHE A 462 10.48 -7.61 -28.20
CA PHE A 462 11.60 -8.50 -27.95
C PHE A 462 12.67 -8.32 -29.03
N VAL A 463 13.92 -8.33 -28.60
CA VAL A 463 15.07 -8.32 -29.50
C VAL A 463 15.16 -9.68 -30.22
N PRO A 464 15.33 -9.71 -31.55
CA PRO A 464 15.51 -10.94 -32.29
C PRO A 464 16.65 -11.81 -31.73
N GLU A 465 16.46 -13.13 -31.69
CA GLU A 465 17.40 -14.06 -31.03
C GLU A 465 18.80 -14.09 -31.65
N ASP A 466 18.94 -13.66 -32.91
CA ASP A 466 20.21 -13.55 -33.64
C ASP A 466 21.08 -12.36 -33.21
N VAL A 467 20.51 -11.41 -32.46
CA VAL A 467 21.27 -10.26 -31.94
C VAL A 467 22.08 -10.68 -30.69
N PRO A 468 23.41 -10.44 -30.66
CA PRO A 468 24.22 -10.72 -29.48
C PRO A 468 23.66 -10.05 -28.22
N GLY A 469 23.37 -10.86 -27.18
CA GLY A 469 22.79 -10.38 -25.92
C GLY A 469 21.26 -10.33 -25.87
N ALA A 470 20.55 -10.73 -26.94
CA ALA A 470 19.08 -10.76 -26.99
C ALA A 470 18.46 -11.55 -25.83
N ALA A 471 19.04 -12.70 -25.46
CA ALA A 471 18.54 -13.51 -24.35
C ALA A 471 18.51 -12.73 -23.01
N THR A 472 19.57 -11.97 -22.71
CA THR A 472 19.67 -11.15 -21.50
C THR A 472 18.70 -9.98 -21.54
N ILE A 473 18.63 -9.27 -22.67
CA ILE A 473 17.72 -8.13 -22.84
C ILE A 473 16.26 -8.60 -22.73
N ASN A 474 15.90 -9.66 -23.44
CA ASN A 474 14.55 -10.21 -23.43
C ASN A 474 14.17 -10.74 -22.05
N ALA A 475 15.12 -11.27 -21.26
CA ALA A 475 14.87 -11.65 -19.88
C ALA A 475 14.51 -10.45 -18.99
N LEU A 476 15.15 -9.29 -19.20
CA LEU A 476 14.85 -8.05 -18.47
C LEU A 476 13.53 -7.41 -18.90
N VAL A 477 13.16 -7.52 -20.18
CA VAL A 477 11.95 -6.92 -20.74
C VAL A 477 10.72 -7.81 -20.51
N ARG A 478 10.88 -9.13 -20.37
CA ARG A 478 9.77 -10.10 -20.22
C ARG A 478 8.73 -9.72 -19.16
N PRO A 479 9.08 -9.23 -17.96
CA PRO A 479 8.09 -8.79 -16.97
C PRO A 479 7.20 -7.63 -17.45
N LEU A 480 7.62 -6.82 -18.43
CA LEU A 480 6.76 -5.77 -19.01
C LEU A 480 5.65 -6.35 -19.89
N HIS A 481 5.80 -7.59 -20.38
CA HIS A 481 4.81 -8.30 -21.19
C HIS A 481 3.90 -9.24 -20.39
N ALA A 482 4.12 -9.41 -19.08
CA ALA A 482 3.18 -10.15 -18.26
C ALA A 482 1.81 -9.45 -18.27
N SER A 483 0.73 -10.22 -18.11
CA SER A 483 -0.60 -9.63 -18.00
C SER A 483 -0.66 -8.64 -16.83
N ARG A 484 -1.42 -7.56 -16.95
CA ARG A 484 -1.55 -6.56 -15.87
C ARG A 484 -2.42 -7.07 -14.73
N ASP A 485 -3.39 -7.90 -15.05
CA ASP A 485 -4.29 -8.55 -14.11
C ASP A 485 -4.21 -10.07 -14.31
N TYR A 486 -4.61 -10.82 -13.30
CA TYR A 486 -4.79 -12.27 -13.41
C TYR A 486 -5.98 -12.69 -12.56
N ALA A 487 -6.54 -13.85 -12.88
CA ALA A 487 -7.57 -14.47 -12.05
C ALA A 487 -7.19 -15.89 -11.62
N ILE A 488 -7.58 -16.23 -10.39
CA ILE A 488 -7.68 -17.61 -9.92
C ILE A 488 -9.11 -18.08 -10.18
N MET A 489 -9.24 -19.16 -10.94
CA MET A 489 -10.51 -19.81 -11.22
C MET A 489 -10.46 -21.21 -10.61
N ALA A 490 -11.33 -21.49 -9.65
CA ALA A 490 -11.26 -22.72 -8.85
C ALA A 490 -12.65 -23.32 -8.62
N ARG A 491 -12.69 -24.60 -8.23
CA ARG A 491 -13.92 -25.33 -7.93
C ARG A 491 -13.89 -25.90 -6.52
N LYS A 492 -15.05 -25.98 -5.87
CA LYS A 492 -15.23 -26.81 -4.67
C LYS A 492 -15.35 -28.28 -5.08
N SER A 493 -14.70 -29.19 -4.34
CA SER A 493 -14.81 -30.63 -4.64
C SER A 493 -16.26 -31.12 -4.60
N VAL A 494 -16.60 -32.05 -5.49
CA VAL A 494 -17.91 -32.72 -5.55
C VAL A 494 -18.00 -33.84 -4.50
N SER A 495 -16.87 -34.38 -4.06
CA SER A 495 -16.82 -35.39 -3.00
C SER A 495 -17.12 -34.75 -1.65
N LEU A 496 -18.22 -35.15 -1.01
CA LEU A 496 -18.47 -34.85 0.40
C LEU A 496 -17.32 -35.45 1.24
N PRO A 497 -16.72 -34.69 2.18
CA PRO A 497 -15.82 -35.25 3.18
C PRO A 497 -16.51 -36.24 4.10
#